data_AF-A0A850GJS5-F1
#
_entry.id   AF-A0A850GJS5-F1
#
_cell.length_a   1.000
_cell.length_b   1.000
_cell.length_c   1.000
_cell.angle_alpha   90.00
_cell.angle_beta   90.00
_cell.angle_gamma   90.00
#
_symmetry.space_group_name_H-M   'P 1'
#
loop_
_entity.id
_entity.type
_entity.pdbx_description
1 polymer ?
#
loop_
_entity_poly.entity_id
_entity_poly.type
_entity_poly.pdbx_seq_one_letter_code
_entity_poly.pdbx_strand_id
1 'polypeptide(L)'
;MAPVRAAASRRPWRPTADQSEPAEPTEPTEPTDQSKPVEPVEPVESTRAVARGWYHRAVLASRMSLALSLTLTLAAACSSGNVNPAPGVRGETQDDTAAVDAGAAQPRPSPASSEARELPEGLRVLVTGFNDWRELGEPPNVWRCRDNPSCRLLVGDERSGGDEMAWEGPLVDRLRAAAPGVEWRFSTLPVTWGVFAEVPRDVDVIVNIGLGIYDRTDALQLEAGAFDLRAGADALGEERPGPIGLPPGISGEVLPAPEGSAIPGQIDALAGETLAGYEILVAQARRENTYLCNETHFNALAAVHEADPGQRLGEVYFLHIPYAEQGDYDSLAAGVAEVVLGLLSQPESGRGGGPAGAAIAGSL
;
A
#
# COMPACT_ATOMS: atom_id res chain seq x y z
N MET A 1 32.26 -0.56 -60.13
CA MET A 1 31.74 -1.80 -59.51
C MET A 1 30.53 -1.41 -58.67
N ALA A 2 29.33 -1.74 -59.15
CA ALA A 2 28.06 -1.38 -58.51
C ALA A 2 27.44 -2.62 -57.86
N PRO A 3 26.82 -2.54 -56.67
CA PRO A 3 26.20 -3.70 -56.05
C PRO A 3 24.79 -3.97 -56.60
N VAL A 4 24.53 -5.26 -56.77
CA VAL A 4 23.30 -5.87 -57.26
C VAL A 4 22.19 -5.73 -56.21
N ARG A 5 21.02 -5.22 -56.64
CA ARG A 5 19.78 -5.20 -55.85
C ARG A 5 19.09 -6.57 -55.96
N ALA A 6 18.88 -7.24 -54.82
CA ALA A 6 18.05 -8.43 -54.72
C ALA A 6 16.56 -8.02 -54.56
N ALA A 7 15.71 -8.52 -55.45
CA ALA A 7 14.26 -8.35 -55.40
C ALA A 7 13.64 -9.47 -54.56
N ALA A 8 12.94 -9.09 -53.48
CA ALA A 8 12.15 -10.00 -52.65
C ALA A 8 10.81 -10.31 -53.35
N SER A 9 10.58 -11.58 -53.69
CA SER A 9 9.29 -12.06 -54.18
C SER A 9 8.36 -12.33 -53.00
N ARG A 10 7.22 -11.63 -52.96
CA ARG A 10 6.10 -11.92 -52.04
C ARG A 10 5.24 -13.00 -52.67
N ARG A 11 5.10 -14.16 -52.01
CA ARG A 11 4.04 -15.13 -52.30
C ARG A 11 2.85 -14.86 -51.38
N PRO A 12 1.60 -14.87 -51.87
CA PRO A 12 0.42 -14.75 -51.03
C PRO A 12 0.15 -16.06 -50.28
N TRP A 13 -0.12 -15.92 -48.98
CA TRP A 13 -0.57 -16.96 -48.07
C TRP A 13 -2.03 -17.34 -48.41
N ARG A 14 -2.31 -18.65 -48.56
CA ARG A 14 -3.67 -19.20 -48.66
C ARG A 14 -3.98 -19.93 -47.35
N PRO A 15 -5.12 -19.69 -46.70
CA PRO A 15 -5.57 -20.53 -45.60
C PRO A 15 -6.16 -21.83 -46.15
N THR A 16 -5.63 -22.96 -45.69
CA THR A 16 -6.28 -24.28 -45.79
C THR A 16 -7.43 -24.33 -44.79
N ALA A 17 -8.64 -24.54 -45.29
CA ALA A 17 -9.81 -24.84 -44.48
C ALA A 17 -9.63 -26.24 -43.84
N ASP A 18 -9.63 -26.26 -42.51
CA ASP A 18 -9.72 -27.48 -41.71
C ASP A 18 -11.17 -27.97 -41.77
N GLN A 19 -11.36 -29.19 -42.29
CA GLN A 19 -12.63 -29.91 -42.29
C GLN A 19 -12.60 -30.87 -41.11
N SER A 20 -13.11 -30.41 -39.96
CA SER A 20 -13.45 -31.27 -38.84
C SER A 20 -14.95 -31.58 -38.90
N GLU A 21 -15.28 -32.87 -38.90
CA GLU A 21 -16.64 -33.41 -38.97
C GLU A 21 -17.51 -32.96 -37.76
N PRO A 22 -18.82 -32.75 -37.93
CA PRO A 22 -19.70 -32.40 -36.84
C PRO A 22 -19.98 -33.62 -35.94
N ALA A 23 -19.74 -33.47 -34.65
CA ALA A 23 -20.15 -34.43 -33.63
C ALA A 23 -21.68 -34.50 -33.51
N GLU A 24 -22.18 -35.72 -33.29
CA GLU A 24 -23.61 -36.03 -33.12
C GLU A 24 -24.20 -35.33 -31.86
N PRO A 25 -25.48 -34.93 -31.90
CA PRO A 25 -26.14 -34.28 -30.77
C PRO A 25 -26.51 -35.29 -29.68
N THR A 26 -25.91 -35.14 -28.50
CA THR A 26 -26.35 -35.81 -27.26
C THR A 26 -27.70 -35.26 -26.78
N GLU A 27 -28.62 -36.16 -26.44
CA GLU A 27 -29.96 -35.87 -25.93
C GLU A 27 -29.95 -35.08 -24.61
N PRO A 28 -30.95 -34.20 -24.38
CA PRO A 28 -31.05 -33.42 -23.15
C PRO A 28 -31.50 -34.27 -21.97
N THR A 29 -30.73 -34.25 -20.88
CA THR A 29 -31.09 -34.84 -19.60
C THR A 29 -32.05 -33.91 -18.85
N GLU A 30 -33.13 -34.47 -18.29
CA GLU A 30 -34.15 -33.74 -17.53
C GLU A 30 -33.59 -33.02 -16.30
N PRO A 31 -34.06 -31.80 -15.97
CA PRO A 31 -33.65 -31.10 -14.75
C PRO A 31 -34.35 -31.70 -13.53
N THR A 32 -33.55 -32.10 -12.55
CA THR A 32 -34.02 -32.55 -11.24
C THR A 32 -34.41 -31.34 -10.39
N ASP A 33 -35.69 -31.26 -10.03
CA ASP A 33 -36.25 -30.32 -9.06
C ASP A 33 -35.62 -30.53 -7.68
N GLN A 34 -34.91 -29.50 -7.18
CA GLN A 34 -34.47 -29.41 -5.78
C GLN A 34 -34.89 -28.07 -5.18
N SER A 35 -36.20 -27.92 -5.02
CA SER A 35 -36.79 -26.87 -4.19
C SER A 35 -36.91 -27.34 -2.74
N LYS A 36 -35.87 -27.14 -1.91
CA LYS A 36 -36.04 -27.08 -0.44
C LYS A 36 -35.26 -25.90 0.14
N PRO A 37 -35.89 -25.01 0.92
CA PRO A 37 -35.20 -23.92 1.60
C PRO A 37 -34.29 -24.48 2.69
N VAL A 38 -33.01 -24.08 2.68
CA VAL A 38 -32.08 -24.28 3.78
C VAL A 38 -32.33 -23.16 4.79
N GLU A 39 -32.66 -23.51 6.03
CA GLU A 39 -32.77 -22.55 7.12
C GLU A 39 -31.42 -21.89 7.42
N PRO A 40 -31.37 -20.58 7.70
CA PRO A 40 -30.12 -19.89 8.00
C PRO A 40 -29.55 -20.38 9.33
N VAL A 41 -28.32 -20.90 9.28
CA VAL A 41 -27.51 -21.20 10.46
C VAL A 41 -26.99 -19.87 11.01
N GLU A 42 -27.34 -19.52 12.24
CA GLU A 42 -26.83 -18.30 12.88
C GLU A 42 -25.30 -18.39 13.06
N PRO A 43 -24.56 -17.31 12.77
CA PRO A 43 -23.11 -17.30 12.96
C PRO A 43 -22.75 -17.33 14.44
N VAL A 44 -21.90 -18.29 14.79
CA VAL A 44 -21.38 -18.51 16.14
C VAL A 44 -20.63 -17.26 16.65
N GLU A 45 -21.07 -16.69 17.77
CA GLU A 45 -20.51 -15.48 18.43
C GLU A 45 -19.01 -15.60 18.83
N SER A 46 -18.40 -16.77 18.67
CA SER A 46 -17.06 -17.10 19.16
C SER A 46 -15.92 -16.39 18.42
N THR A 47 -16.06 -16.02 17.15
CA THR A 47 -14.97 -15.41 16.37
C THR A 47 -14.84 -13.90 16.59
N ARG A 48 -15.94 -13.19 16.92
CA ARG A 48 -15.89 -11.76 17.28
C ARG A 48 -15.21 -11.49 18.63
N ALA A 49 -15.24 -12.44 19.56
CA ALA A 49 -14.66 -12.28 20.89
C ALA A 49 -13.11 -12.31 20.88
N VAL A 50 -12.50 -13.06 19.95
CA VAL A 50 -11.04 -13.19 19.87
C VAL A 50 -10.40 -11.91 19.31
N ALA A 51 -10.96 -11.32 18.24
CA ALA A 51 -10.41 -10.09 17.65
C ALA A 51 -10.49 -8.88 18.60
N ARG A 52 -11.62 -8.71 19.33
CA ARG A 52 -11.79 -7.62 20.31
C ARG A 52 -10.89 -7.75 21.55
N GLY A 53 -10.58 -8.98 21.96
CA GLY A 53 -9.73 -9.23 23.13
C GLY A 53 -8.27 -8.79 22.95
N TRP A 54 -7.74 -8.88 21.73
CA TRP A 54 -6.35 -8.52 21.42
C TRP A 54 -6.16 -7.01 21.24
N TYR A 55 -7.10 -6.34 20.58
CA TYR A 55 -7.06 -4.88 20.41
C TYR A 55 -7.11 -4.13 21.75
N HIS A 56 -7.94 -4.58 22.69
CA HIS A 56 -7.98 -4.00 24.04
C HIS A 56 -6.70 -4.23 24.85
N ARG A 57 -6.04 -5.38 24.68
CA ARG A 57 -4.77 -5.67 25.37
C ARG A 57 -3.60 -4.84 24.82
N ALA A 58 -3.53 -4.63 23.50
CA ALA A 58 -2.51 -3.78 22.90
C ALA A 58 -2.65 -2.31 23.33
N VAL A 59 -3.87 -1.77 23.37
CA VAL A 59 -4.12 -0.39 23.82
C VAL A 59 -3.85 -0.21 25.32
N LEU A 60 -4.15 -1.22 26.16
CA LEU A 60 -3.85 -1.19 27.59
C LEU A 60 -2.33 -1.31 27.88
N ALA A 61 -1.60 -2.13 27.11
CA ALA A 61 -0.15 -2.25 27.23
C ALA A 61 0.57 -0.94 26.90
N SER A 62 0.18 -0.25 25.81
CA SER A 62 0.75 1.06 25.46
C SER A 62 0.49 2.15 26.51
N ARG A 63 -0.64 2.10 27.22
CA ARG A 63 -0.94 3.05 28.30
C ARG A 63 -0.18 2.75 29.59
N MET A 64 0.13 1.49 29.88
CA MET A 64 0.99 1.13 31.03
C MET A 64 2.48 1.43 30.77
N SER A 65 2.99 1.23 29.55
CA SER A 65 4.38 1.59 29.20
C SER A 65 4.64 3.10 29.27
N LEU A 66 3.65 3.95 28.95
CA LEU A 66 3.76 5.40 29.11
C LEU A 66 3.82 5.83 30.59
N ALA A 67 3.08 5.15 31.46
CA ALA A 67 3.08 5.41 32.90
C ALA A 67 4.37 4.92 33.57
N LEU A 68 4.94 3.79 33.12
CA LEU A 68 6.17 3.23 33.69
C LEU A 68 7.42 4.01 33.25
N SER A 69 7.46 4.46 32.00
CA SER A 69 8.56 5.28 31.46
C SER A 69 8.69 6.64 32.15
N LEU A 70 7.58 7.23 32.62
CA LEU A 70 7.62 8.50 33.36
C LEU A 70 8.25 8.37 34.76
N THR A 71 8.29 7.16 35.33
CA THR A 71 8.91 6.88 36.63
C THR A 71 10.41 6.55 36.55
N LEU A 72 10.91 6.01 35.44
CA LEU A 72 12.32 5.59 35.35
C LEU A 72 13.29 6.72 34.96
N THR A 73 12.83 7.78 34.29
CA THR A 73 13.69 8.91 33.87
C THR A 73 14.17 9.79 35.04
N LEU A 74 13.66 9.58 36.25
CA LEU A 74 14.09 10.28 37.47
C LEU A 74 15.21 9.57 38.25
N ALA A 75 15.64 8.37 37.85
CA ALA A 75 16.59 7.58 38.64
C ALA A 75 18.01 7.43 38.03
N ALA A 76 18.29 7.91 36.82
CA ALA A 76 19.54 7.63 36.11
C ALA A 76 20.49 8.83 35.93
N ALA A 77 20.48 9.79 36.85
CA ALA A 77 21.45 10.88 36.90
C ALA A 77 22.45 10.68 38.05
N CYS A 78 23.32 9.67 37.96
CA CYS A 78 24.59 9.55 38.70
C CYS A 78 25.28 8.24 38.31
N SER A 79 26.22 8.24 37.36
CA SER A 79 27.43 7.40 37.43
C SER A 79 28.34 7.67 36.21
N SER A 80 29.36 8.50 36.44
CA SER A 80 30.49 8.71 35.54
C SER A 80 31.53 7.60 35.78
N GLY A 81 32.12 7.03 34.72
CA GLY A 81 33.10 5.94 34.88
C GLY A 81 33.94 5.63 33.63
N ASN A 82 34.94 6.49 33.41
CA ASN A 82 36.09 6.44 32.50
C ASN A 82 36.88 5.09 32.46
N VAL A 83 37.19 4.52 31.28
CA VAL A 83 38.40 3.68 31.02
C VAL A 83 38.86 3.78 29.55
N ASN A 84 40.18 3.96 29.39
CA ASN A 84 40.99 4.17 28.18
C ASN A 84 41.07 3.01 27.16
N PRO A 85 41.55 3.29 25.92
CA PRO A 85 41.70 2.34 24.83
C PRO A 85 43.09 1.68 24.77
N ALA A 86 43.18 0.55 24.07
CA ALA A 86 44.44 -0.12 23.70
C ALA A 86 44.36 -0.73 22.28
N PRO A 87 45.51 -0.96 21.61
CA PRO A 87 45.67 -0.65 20.19
C PRO A 87 45.84 -1.87 19.26
N GLY A 88 45.54 -1.64 17.97
CA GLY A 88 46.37 -2.00 16.81
C GLY A 88 46.57 -3.47 16.44
N VAL A 89 46.12 -3.85 15.24
CA VAL A 89 46.81 -4.83 14.39
C VAL A 89 46.72 -4.40 12.93
N ARG A 90 47.88 -4.13 12.34
CA ARG A 90 48.14 -4.04 10.90
C ARG A 90 48.08 -5.44 10.28
N GLY A 91 47.45 -5.56 9.13
CA GLY A 91 47.59 -6.70 8.23
C GLY A 91 47.50 -6.21 6.79
N GLU A 92 48.66 -5.92 6.20
CA GLU A 92 48.85 -5.78 4.77
C GLU A 92 48.71 -7.15 4.10
N THR A 93 47.89 -7.25 3.06
CA THR A 93 48.16 -8.14 1.92
C THR A 93 47.71 -7.48 0.63
N GLN A 94 48.60 -7.60 -0.33
CA GLN A 94 48.77 -6.90 -1.58
C GLN A 94 48.30 -7.79 -2.76
N ASP A 95 47.96 -7.12 -3.86
CA ASP A 95 47.83 -7.58 -5.26
C ASP A 95 46.76 -8.63 -5.62
N ASP A 96 45.80 -8.25 -6.49
CA ASP A 96 46.03 -8.43 -7.93
C ASP A 96 44.98 -7.68 -8.78
N THR A 97 45.51 -6.92 -9.73
CA THR A 97 44.83 -6.10 -10.72
C THR A 97 44.17 -6.93 -11.82
N ALA A 98 42.87 -6.71 -12.06
CA ALA A 98 42.23 -6.97 -13.35
C ALA A 98 41.51 -5.69 -13.80
N ALA A 99 42.17 -4.97 -14.71
CA ALA A 99 41.61 -3.80 -15.38
C ALA A 99 40.47 -4.24 -16.31
N VAL A 100 39.25 -3.89 -15.94
CA VAL A 100 38.08 -3.92 -16.83
C VAL A 100 37.77 -2.48 -17.21
N ASP A 101 37.68 -2.26 -18.51
CA ASP A 101 37.48 -1.00 -19.21
C ASP A 101 36.18 -0.32 -18.75
N ALA A 102 36.31 0.63 -17.82
CA ALA A 102 35.21 1.44 -17.33
C ALA A 102 34.91 2.53 -18.36
N GLY A 103 34.01 2.22 -19.29
CA GLY A 103 33.35 3.23 -20.11
C GLY A 103 32.79 4.32 -19.22
N ALA A 104 33.23 5.56 -19.45
CA ALA A 104 32.85 6.73 -18.68
C ALA A 104 31.31 6.86 -18.60
N ALA A 105 30.76 6.43 -17.47
CA ALA A 105 29.38 6.68 -17.11
C ALA A 105 29.21 8.21 -17.03
N GLN A 106 28.40 8.76 -17.93
CA GLN A 106 27.98 10.14 -17.82
C GLN A 106 27.37 10.34 -16.42
N PRO A 107 27.71 11.43 -15.70
CA PRO A 107 27.10 11.72 -14.43
C PRO A 107 25.58 11.79 -14.63
N ARG A 108 24.86 10.86 -14.02
CA ARG A 108 23.40 10.92 -13.96
C ARG A 108 23.02 12.27 -13.35
N PRO A 109 22.07 13.01 -13.93
CA PRO A 109 21.59 14.25 -13.31
C PRO A 109 21.13 13.91 -11.89
N SER A 110 21.68 14.60 -10.90
CA SER A 110 21.13 14.56 -9.54
C SER A 110 19.67 14.97 -9.63
N PRO A 111 18.72 14.18 -9.09
CA PRO A 111 17.32 14.59 -9.08
C PRO A 111 17.26 15.95 -8.38
N ALA A 112 16.54 16.88 -9.01
CA ALA A 112 16.29 18.19 -8.44
C ALA A 112 15.84 17.99 -6.98
N SER A 113 16.54 18.64 -6.06
CA SER A 113 16.18 18.66 -4.65
C SER A 113 14.70 19.03 -4.54
N SER A 114 13.88 18.06 -4.12
CA SER A 114 12.52 18.25 -3.67
C SER A 114 12.51 19.45 -2.72
N GLU A 115 12.03 20.60 -3.21
CA GLU A 115 11.73 21.72 -2.33
C GLU A 115 10.74 21.18 -1.29
N ALA A 116 11.06 21.35 -0.01
CA ALA A 116 10.28 20.79 1.07
C ALA A 116 8.81 21.21 0.91
N ARG A 117 7.95 20.26 0.52
CA ARG A 117 6.53 20.53 0.34
C ARG A 117 5.95 20.89 1.70
N GLU A 118 5.36 22.08 1.81
CA GLU A 118 4.72 22.51 3.05
C GLU A 118 3.43 21.71 3.26
N LEU A 119 3.52 20.70 4.13
CA LEU A 119 2.34 19.96 4.59
C LEU A 119 1.68 20.71 5.76
N PRO A 120 0.35 20.60 5.94
CA PRO A 120 -0.34 21.20 7.07
C PRO A 120 0.23 20.69 8.40
N GLU A 121 0.61 21.61 9.30
CA GLU A 121 1.01 21.24 10.66
C GLU A 121 -0.13 20.52 11.39
N GLY A 122 0.22 19.44 12.11
CA GLY A 122 -0.73 18.66 12.89
C GLY A 122 -1.64 17.76 12.06
N LEU A 123 -1.37 17.57 10.77
CA LEU A 123 -2.04 16.54 9.95
C LEU A 123 -1.76 15.15 10.55
N ARG A 124 -2.79 14.32 10.72
CA ARG A 124 -2.65 12.98 11.31
C ARG A 124 -2.77 11.93 10.23
N VAL A 125 -1.68 11.20 9.99
CA VAL A 125 -1.60 10.24 8.90
C VAL A 125 -1.33 8.86 9.45
N LEU A 126 -2.19 7.90 9.09
CA LEU A 126 -1.92 6.48 9.32
C LEU A 126 -1.37 5.86 8.03
N VAL A 127 -0.17 5.29 8.12
CA VAL A 127 0.42 4.48 7.06
C VAL A 127 0.37 3.02 7.48
N THR A 128 -0.18 2.15 6.62
CA THR A 128 -0.26 0.71 6.91
C THR A 128 0.50 -0.13 5.89
N GLY A 129 0.93 -1.31 6.31
CA GLY A 129 1.54 -2.33 5.46
C GLY A 129 1.04 -3.72 5.85
N PHE A 130 1.13 -4.69 4.94
CA PHE A 130 0.70 -6.07 5.21
C PHE A 130 1.83 -6.95 5.71
N ASN A 131 1.53 -7.79 6.69
CA ASN A 131 2.38 -8.88 7.15
C ASN A 131 2.60 -9.93 6.04
N ASP A 132 3.43 -10.92 6.34
CA ASP A 132 3.64 -12.06 5.47
C ASP A 132 2.36 -12.89 5.32
N TRP A 133 2.21 -13.54 4.16
CA TRP A 133 1.04 -14.38 3.86
C TRP A 133 1.40 -15.82 3.50
N ARG A 134 2.68 -16.10 3.25
CA ARG A 134 3.19 -17.44 2.92
C ARG A 134 4.20 -17.89 3.96
N GLU A 135 4.41 -19.20 4.01
CA GLU A 135 5.49 -19.83 4.78
C GLU A 135 5.45 -19.51 6.28
N LEU A 136 4.28 -19.25 6.86
CA LEU A 136 4.11 -18.67 8.21
C LEU A 136 4.60 -19.54 9.38
N GLY A 137 5.07 -20.76 9.10
CA GLY A 137 5.52 -21.72 10.11
C GLY A 137 4.37 -22.53 10.73
N GLU A 138 4.74 -23.37 11.70
CA GLU A 138 3.83 -24.23 12.46
C GLU A 138 4.05 -24.00 13.96
N PRO A 139 3.11 -23.36 14.69
CA PRO A 139 1.84 -22.81 14.21
C PRO A 139 2.02 -21.55 13.32
N PRO A 140 1.02 -21.18 12.48
CA PRO A 140 1.10 -19.99 11.63
C PRO A 140 1.31 -18.71 12.44
N ASN A 141 2.37 -17.95 12.11
CA ASN A 141 2.58 -16.60 12.63
C ASN A 141 2.13 -15.53 11.63
N VAL A 142 0.86 -15.11 11.73
CA VAL A 142 0.26 -14.06 10.87
C VAL A 142 0.83 -12.66 11.11
N TRP A 143 1.68 -12.49 12.12
CA TRP A 143 2.34 -11.23 12.44
C TRP A 143 3.79 -11.17 11.96
N ARG A 144 4.25 -12.17 11.21
CA ARG A 144 5.60 -12.15 10.64
C ARG A 144 5.73 -11.04 9.58
N CYS A 145 6.88 -10.39 9.54
CA CYS A 145 7.20 -9.27 8.65
C CYS A 145 8.56 -9.45 7.98
N ARG A 146 8.81 -10.64 7.44
CA ARG A 146 10.10 -11.00 6.86
C ARG A 146 10.10 -10.84 5.35
N ASP A 147 9.01 -11.13 4.66
CA ASP A 147 9.04 -11.29 3.20
C ASP A 147 8.16 -10.26 2.48
N ASN A 148 7.14 -9.73 3.15
CA ASN A 148 6.27 -8.72 2.57
C ASN A 148 6.94 -7.33 2.59
N PRO A 149 7.21 -6.72 1.42
CA PRO A 149 7.90 -5.45 1.36
C PRO A 149 7.14 -4.33 2.06
N SER A 150 5.79 -4.36 2.03
CA SER A 150 4.98 -3.32 2.66
C SER A 150 5.14 -3.29 4.18
N CYS A 151 5.31 -4.46 4.84
CA CYS A 151 5.67 -4.47 6.25
C CYS A 151 7.14 -4.08 6.48
N ARG A 152 8.08 -4.64 5.70
CA ARG A 152 9.52 -4.35 5.82
C ARG A 152 9.82 -2.86 5.74
N LEU A 153 9.14 -2.12 4.87
CA LEU A 153 9.26 -0.67 4.78
C LEU A 153 8.92 0.05 6.11
N LEU A 154 8.03 -0.52 6.93
CA LEU A 154 7.56 0.07 8.18
C LEU A 154 8.35 -0.39 9.41
N VAL A 155 8.71 -1.68 9.48
CA VAL A 155 9.36 -2.26 10.66
C VAL A 155 10.87 -2.42 10.52
N GLY A 156 11.39 -2.36 9.28
CA GLY A 156 12.79 -2.62 8.99
C GLY A 156 13.12 -4.11 8.96
N ASP A 157 14.39 -4.43 9.18
CA ASP A 157 14.83 -5.82 9.27
C ASP A 157 14.37 -6.47 10.58
N GLU A 158 13.98 -7.74 10.49
CA GLU A 158 13.54 -8.54 11.63
C GLU A 158 14.65 -8.57 12.70
N ARG A 159 14.48 -7.79 13.77
CA ARG A 159 15.38 -7.86 14.93
C ARG A 159 15.03 -9.11 15.73
N SER A 160 16.02 -9.97 15.91
CA SER A 160 15.93 -11.12 16.80
C SER A 160 15.69 -10.66 18.25
N GLY A 161 14.44 -10.69 18.73
CA GLY A 161 14.13 -10.80 20.16
C GLY A 161 13.65 -9.55 20.92
N GLY A 162 12.84 -8.68 20.31
CA GLY A 162 12.08 -7.64 21.04
C GLY A 162 10.59 -7.98 21.15
N ASP A 163 9.99 -7.82 22.33
CA ASP A 163 8.54 -8.02 22.57
C ASP A 163 7.67 -6.85 22.08
N GLU A 164 8.26 -5.70 21.74
CA GLU A 164 7.57 -4.53 21.18
C GLU A 164 8.00 -4.26 19.73
N MET A 165 7.02 -4.09 18.83
CA MET A 165 7.28 -3.74 17.44
C MET A 165 7.79 -2.30 17.36
N ALA A 166 9.02 -2.12 16.89
CA ALA A 166 9.61 -0.81 16.66
C ALA A 166 9.31 -0.34 15.22
N TRP A 167 8.82 0.90 15.08
CA TRP A 167 8.60 1.55 13.78
C TRP A 167 9.89 2.23 13.32
N GLU A 168 10.84 1.41 12.86
CA GLU A 168 12.20 1.80 12.46
C GLU A 168 12.52 1.38 11.00
N GLY A 169 11.48 1.15 10.19
CA GLY A 169 11.68 0.85 8.77
C GLY A 169 12.11 2.07 7.95
N PRO A 170 12.75 1.85 6.79
CA PRO A 170 13.31 2.92 5.98
C PRO A 170 12.26 3.93 5.48
N LEU A 171 10.99 3.53 5.32
CA LEU A 171 9.92 4.46 4.97
C LEU A 171 9.56 5.37 6.15
N VAL A 172 9.54 4.83 7.37
CA VAL A 172 9.19 5.57 8.58
C VAL A 172 10.18 6.71 8.81
N ASP A 173 11.48 6.42 8.72
CA ASP A 173 12.53 7.41 8.90
C ASP A 173 12.44 8.53 7.88
N ARG A 174 12.19 8.18 6.61
CA ARG A 174 12.04 9.15 5.52
C ARG A 174 10.84 10.07 5.72
N LEU A 175 9.67 9.51 6.04
CA LEU A 175 8.45 10.31 6.24
C LEU A 175 8.58 11.28 7.43
N ARG A 176 9.11 10.79 8.56
CA ARG A 176 9.35 11.62 9.75
C ARG A 176 10.37 12.73 9.48
N ALA A 177 11.44 12.44 8.74
CA ALA A 177 12.46 13.42 8.41
C ALA A 177 11.94 14.48 7.41
N ALA A 178 11.18 14.07 6.41
CA ALA A 178 10.68 14.97 5.37
C ALA A 178 9.54 15.89 5.87
N ALA A 179 8.73 15.41 6.80
CA ALA A 179 7.57 16.15 7.30
C ALA A 179 7.42 16.01 8.84
N PRO A 180 8.29 16.67 9.63
CA PRO A 180 8.27 16.57 11.09
C PRO A 180 7.02 17.20 11.73
N GLY A 181 6.30 18.05 11.01
CA GLY A 181 5.04 18.67 11.47
C GLY A 181 3.81 17.76 11.36
N VAL A 182 3.92 16.60 10.70
CA VAL A 182 2.85 15.62 10.55
C VAL A 182 2.88 14.63 11.72
N GLU A 183 1.71 14.33 12.29
CA GLU A 183 1.56 13.25 13.28
C GLU A 183 1.46 11.91 12.56
N TRP A 184 2.62 11.29 12.36
CA TRP A 184 2.73 9.98 11.71
C TRP A 184 2.37 8.84 12.66
N ARG A 185 1.48 7.96 12.20
CA ARG A 185 1.16 6.68 12.82
C ARG A 185 1.42 5.55 11.84
N PHE A 186 1.89 4.42 12.35
CA PHE A 186 2.23 3.26 11.55
C PHE A 186 1.54 2.03 12.13
N SER A 187 1.10 1.12 11.26
CA SER A 187 0.52 -0.16 11.65
C SER A 187 0.84 -1.24 10.62
N THR A 188 0.96 -2.48 11.06
CA THR A 188 0.93 -3.65 10.17
C THR A 188 -0.45 -4.29 10.22
N LEU A 189 -0.83 -4.96 9.14
CA LEU A 189 -2.10 -5.65 8.99
C LEU A 189 -1.83 -7.13 8.67
N PRO A 190 -2.35 -8.09 9.45
CA PRO A 190 -2.32 -9.48 9.05
C PRO A 190 -3.09 -9.66 7.74
N VAL A 191 -2.62 -10.58 6.91
CA VAL A 191 -3.26 -10.92 5.62
C VAL A 191 -4.45 -11.85 5.90
N THR A 192 -5.47 -11.34 6.61
CA THR A 192 -6.67 -12.06 7.05
C THR A 192 -7.95 -11.28 6.77
N TRP A 193 -9.05 -11.95 6.45
CA TRP A 193 -10.31 -11.26 6.11
C TRP A 193 -10.89 -10.41 7.24
N GLY A 194 -11.32 -9.20 6.90
CA GLY A 194 -11.92 -8.26 7.86
C GLY A 194 -10.92 -7.59 8.79
N VAL A 195 -9.62 -7.68 8.52
CA VAL A 195 -8.55 -7.01 9.30
C VAL A 195 -8.77 -5.50 9.42
N PHE A 196 -9.39 -4.90 8.41
CA PHE A 196 -9.67 -3.47 8.36
C PHE A 196 -11.17 -3.14 8.40
N ALA A 197 -11.98 -4.00 9.02
CA ALA A 197 -13.42 -3.77 9.16
C ALA A 197 -13.75 -2.60 10.11
N GLU A 198 -12.89 -2.36 11.11
CA GLU A 198 -13.00 -1.21 12.03
C GLU A 198 -11.96 -0.15 11.62
N VAL A 199 -12.35 0.73 10.68
CA VAL A 199 -11.45 1.76 10.13
C VAL A 199 -11.23 2.89 11.15
N PRO A 200 -9.97 3.26 11.47
CA PRO A 200 -9.67 4.39 12.35
C PRO A 200 -10.22 5.71 11.81
N ARG A 201 -11.03 6.41 12.62
CA ARG A 201 -11.64 7.71 12.28
C ARG A 201 -10.99 8.90 13.01
N ASP A 202 -9.97 8.62 13.80
CA ASP A 202 -9.27 9.65 14.58
C ASP A 202 -8.00 10.15 13.88
N VAL A 203 -7.81 9.83 12.59
CA VAL A 203 -6.77 10.36 11.70
C VAL A 203 -7.41 11.21 10.60
N ASP A 204 -6.62 11.95 9.82
CA ASP A 204 -7.12 12.77 8.73
C ASP A 204 -6.97 12.06 7.37
N VAL A 205 -5.86 11.31 7.21
CA VAL A 205 -5.53 10.54 6.00
C VAL A 205 -5.09 9.12 6.37
N ILE A 206 -5.53 8.13 5.58
CA ILE A 206 -4.99 6.76 5.61
C ILE A 206 -4.28 6.47 4.29
N VAL A 207 -3.04 5.96 4.35
CA VAL A 207 -2.33 5.41 3.19
C VAL A 207 -2.04 3.94 3.45
N ASN A 208 -2.75 3.06 2.76
CA ASN A 208 -2.51 1.63 2.83
C ASN A 208 -1.50 1.22 1.76
N ILE A 209 -0.51 0.43 2.14
CA ILE A 209 0.53 -0.05 1.24
C ILE A 209 0.42 -1.57 1.14
N GLY A 210 0.32 -2.09 -0.07
CA GLY A 210 0.27 -3.53 -0.33
C GLY A 210 1.25 -3.94 -1.40
N LEU A 211 1.70 -5.20 -1.36
CA LEU A 211 2.43 -5.77 -2.49
C LEU A 211 1.47 -5.88 -3.69
N GLY A 212 1.84 -5.29 -4.82
CA GLY A 212 1.12 -5.43 -6.08
C GLY A 212 2.07 -5.38 -7.28
N ILE A 213 1.53 -5.64 -8.47
CA ILE A 213 2.27 -5.72 -9.75
C ILE A 213 3.47 -6.68 -9.68
N TYR A 214 3.22 -7.94 -10.01
CA TYR A 214 4.25 -8.99 -9.98
C TYR A 214 5.24 -8.93 -11.16
N ASP A 215 4.93 -8.16 -12.20
CA ASP A 215 5.64 -8.14 -13.48
C ASP A 215 6.48 -6.88 -13.73
N ARG A 216 6.43 -5.87 -12.84
CA ARG A 216 7.26 -4.66 -12.91
C ARG A 216 7.90 -4.36 -11.57
N THR A 217 9.19 -4.03 -11.57
CA THR A 217 9.94 -3.61 -10.38
C THR A 217 10.20 -2.10 -10.32
N ASP A 218 9.79 -1.38 -11.37
CA ASP A 218 10.07 0.04 -11.64
C ASP A 218 8.81 0.92 -11.56
N ALA A 219 7.69 0.38 -11.06
CA ALA A 219 6.42 1.07 -11.01
C ALA A 219 5.78 0.98 -9.62
N LEU A 220 5.10 2.05 -9.23
CA LEU A 220 4.24 2.14 -8.06
C LEU A 220 2.82 2.42 -8.54
N GLN A 221 1.82 1.72 -7.99
CA GLN A 221 0.46 1.79 -8.51
C GLN A 221 -0.54 2.30 -7.47
N LEU A 222 -1.16 3.44 -7.76
CA LEU A 222 -2.26 3.99 -6.98
C LEU A 222 -3.59 3.41 -7.44
N GLU A 223 -4.41 2.92 -6.53
CA GLU A 223 -5.77 2.47 -6.84
C GLU A 223 -6.74 3.68 -6.81
N ALA A 224 -7.52 3.86 -7.87
CA ALA A 224 -8.51 4.94 -8.01
C ALA A 224 -9.91 4.56 -7.45
N GLY A 225 -10.03 3.39 -6.83
CA GLY A 225 -11.27 2.86 -6.28
C GLY A 225 -11.10 1.39 -5.89
N ALA A 226 -12.17 0.80 -5.35
CA ALA A 226 -12.18 -0.61 -4.95
C ALA A 226 -13.37 -1.36 -5.55
N PHE A 227 -13.21 -2.65 -5.82
CA PHE A 227 -14.27 -3.50 -6.36
C PHE A 227 -15.05 -4.18 -5.22
N ASP A 228 -16.37 -4.29 -5.33
CA ASP A 228 -17.23 -4.90 -4.31
C ASP A 228 -17.23 -6.44 -4.40
N LEU A 229 -16.06 -7.04 -4.23
CA LEU A 229 -15.91 -8.50 -4.25
C LEU A 229 -14.70 -8.96 -3.44
N ARG A 230 -14.91 -10.01 -2.66
CA ARG A 230 -13.88 -10.86 -2.06
C ARG A 230 -13.72 -12.14 -2.87
N ALA A 231 -12.49 -12.58 -3.05
CA ALA A 231 -12.16 -13.89 -3.58
C ALA A 231 -10.81 -14.39 -3.04
N GLY A 232 -10.67 -15.71 -2.92
CA GLY A 232 -9.43 -16.37 -2.48
C GLY A 232 -9.41 -16.75 -0.99
N ALA A 233 -8.35 -17.46 -0.60
CA ALA A 233 -8.07 -17.86 0.77
C ALA A 233 -7.06 -16.91 1.42
N ASP A 234 -7.25 -16.55 2.68
CA ASP A 234 -6.34 -15.68 3.42
C ASP A 234 -5.12 -16.44 4.02
N ALA A 235 -4.30 -15.75 4.82
CA ALA A 235 -3.12 -16.33 5.48
C ALA A 235 -3.43 -17.51 6.43
N LEU A 236 -4.67 -17.63 6.89
CA LEU A 236 -5.15 -18.74 7.72
C LEU A 236 -5.84 -19.83 6.90
N GLY A 237 -5.89 -19.68 5.58
CA GLY A 237 -6.60 -20.58 4.67
C GLY A 237 -8.13 -20.37 4.70
N GLU A 238 -8.62 -19.26 5.26
CA GLU A 238 -10.05 -18.97 5.29
C GLU A 238 -10.50 -18.34 3.97
N GLU A 239 -11.55 -18.89 3.35
CA GLU A 239 -12.20 -18.32 2.17
C GLU A 239 -13.47 -17.55 2.57
N ARG A 240 -13.63 -16.33 2.02
CA ARG A 240 -14.86 -15.52 2.19
C ARG A 240 -15.34 -14.91 0.88
N PRO A 241 -15.67 -15.72 -0.15
CA PRO A 241 -16.04 -15.18 -1.45
C PRO A 241 -17.38 -14.45 -1.39
N GLY A 242 -17.52 -13.40 -2.21
CA GLY A 242 -18.77 -12.66 -2.35
C GLY A 242 -18.61 -11.16 -2.13
N PRO A 243 -19.70 -10.39 -2.26
CA PRO A 243 -19.66 -8.94 -2.09
C PRO A 243 -19.17 -8.54 -0.70
N ILE A 244 -18.49 -7.40 -0.63
CA ILE A 244 -18.06 -6.78 0.62
C ILE A 244 -19.25 -6.02 1.24
N GLY A 245 -19.99 -5.28 0.40
CA GLY A 245 -21.19 -4.53 0.73
C GLY A 245 -21.02 -3.04 0.50
N LEU A 246 -21.56 -2.52 -0.61
CA LEU A 246 -21.54 -1.08 -0.91
C LEU A 246 -22.30 -0.23 0.12
N PRO A 247 -21.81 0.98 0.45
CA PRO A 247 -22.55 1.95 1.23
C PRO A 247 -23.91 2.31 0.61
N PRO A 248 -24.89 2.73 1.42
CA PRO A 248 -26.19 3.19 0.92
C PRO A 248 -26.06 4.32 -0.11
N GLY A 249 -26.81 4.23 -1.20
CA GLY A 249 -26.82 5.25 -2.25
C GLY A 249 -25.78 5.06 -3.35
N ILE A 250 -24.88 4.08 -3.21
CA ILE A 250 -23.93 3.70 -4.25
C ILE A 250 -24.44 2.44 -4.97
N SER A 251 -24.48 2.48 -6.29
CA SER A 251 -24.91 1.37 -7.15
C SER A 251 -23.78 0.91 -8.05
N GLY A 252 -23.70 -0.39 -8.31
CA GLY A 252 -22.72 -0.99 -9.22
C GLY A 252 -21.88 -2.06 -8.53
N GLU A 253 -20.68 -2.29 -9.04
CA GLU A 253 -19.70 -3.22 -8.47
C GLU A 253 -18.41 -2.51 -8.02
N VAL A 254 -18.37 -1.18 -8.10
CA VAL A 254 -17.20 -0.37 -7.79
C VAL A 254 -17.57 0.68 -6.74
N LEU A 255 -16.72 0.81 -5.74
CA LEU A 255 -16.72 1.89 -4.78
C LEU A 255 -15.68 2.93 -5.22
N PRO A 256 -16.09 4.04 -5.86
CA PRO A 256 -15.18 5.11 -6.23
C PRO A 256 -14.82 5.96 -5.00
N ALA A 257 -13.80 6.82 -5.14
CA ALA A 257 -13.61 7.92 -4.20
C ALA A 257 -14.86 8.84 -4.18
N PRO A 258 -15.22 9.44 -3.02
CA PRO A 258 -16.36 10.35 -2.94
C PRO A 258 -16.21 11.56 -3.89
N GLU A 259 -17.30 11.93 -4.55
CA GLU A 259 -17.34 13.12 -5.40
C GLU A 259 -17.00 14.38 -4.60
N GLY A 260 -16.15 15.24 -5.16
CA GLY A 260 -15.71 16.48 -4.51
C GLY A 260 -14.67 16.30 -3.40
N SER A 261 -14.24 15.07 -3.09
CA SER A 261 -13.07 14.83 -2.23
C SER A 261 -11.77 15.20 -2.95
N ALA A 262 -10.68 15.38 -2.20
CA ALA A 262 -9.35 15.62 -2.77
C ALA A 262 -8.76 14.36 -3.44
N ILE A 263 -9.27 13.16 -3.11
CA ILE A 263 -8.66 11.88 -3.51
C ILE A 263 -8.44 11.77 -5.02
N PRO A 264 -9.44 11.98 -5.91
CA PRO A 264 -9.23 11.87 -7.35
C PRO A 264 -8.18 12.87 -7.87
N GLY A 265 -8.27 14.12 -7.43
CA GLY A 265 -7.35 15.16 -7.86
C GLY A 265 -5.90 14.89 -7.46
N GLN A 266 -5.68 14.30 -6.28
CA GLN A 266 -4.34 13.92 -5.82
C GLN A 266 -3.77 12.73 -6.58
N ILE A 267 -4.61 11.73 -6.89
CA ILE A 267 -4.20 10.59 -7.72
C ILE A 267 -3.85 11.07 -9.13
N ASP A 268 -4.71 11.90 -9.73
CA ASP A 268 -4.51 12.45 -11.07
C ASP A 268 -3.24 13.32 -11.15
N ALA A 269 -2.92 14.08 -10.10
CA ALA A 269 -1.72 14.92 -10.04
C ALA A 269 -0.41 14.11 -10.03
N LEU A 270 -0.45 12.84 -9.61
CA LEU A 270 0.70 11.95 -9.61
C LEU A 270 0.72 11.00 -10.81
N ALA A 271 -0.38 10.87 -11.55
CA ALA A 271 -0.52 9.90 -12.61
C ALA A 271 0.52 10.11 -13.74
N GLY A 272 1.34 9.10 -14.01
CA GLY A 272 2.38 9.14 -15.04
C GLY A 272 3.66 9.88 -14.63
N GLU A 273 3.72 10.43 -13.42
CA GLU A 273 4.95 11.02 -12.89
C GLU A 273 6.01 9.94 -12.66
N THR A 274 7.28 10.37 -12.61
CA THR A 274 8.39 9.51 -12.19
C THR A 274 9.01 10.04 -10.91
N LEU A 275 8.86 9.31 -9.81
CA LEU A 275 9.32 9.71 -8.48
C LEU A 275 10.37 8.74 -7.96
N ALA A 276 11.55 9.27 -7.63
CA ALA A 276 12.72 8.47 -7.21
C ALA A 276 13.03 7.27 -8.13
N GLY A 277 12.77 7.41 -9.43
CA GLY A 277 13.00 6.35 -10.42
C GLY A 277 11.85 5.37 -10.63
N TYR A 278 10.72 5.55 -9.93
CA TYR A 278 9.51 4.75 -10.12
C TYR A 278 8.46 5.50 -10.93
N GLU A 279 7.90 4.85 -11.95
CA GLU A 279 6.72 5.34 -12.66
C GLU A 279 5.47 5.18 -11.79
N ILE A 280 4.66 6.23 -11.69
CA ILE A 280 3.39 6.18 -10.95
C ILE A 280 2.26 5.80 -11.91
N LEU A 281 1.71 4.62 -11.70
CA LEU A 281 0.57 4.09 -12.44
C LEU A 281 -0.72 4.32 -11.66
N VAL A 282 -1.81 4.55 -12.37
CA VAL A 282 -3.16 4.56 -11.76
C VAL A 282 -3.92 3.33 -12.22
N ALA A 283 -4.34 2.53 -11.25
CA ALA A 283 -5.19 1.37 -11.46
C ALA A 283 -6.66 1.73 -11.24
N GLN A 284 -7.49 1.43 -12.23
CA GLN A 284 -8.94 1.45 -12.05
C GLN A 284 -9.38 0.21 -11.25
N ALA A 285 -10.45 0.38 -10.48
CA ALA A 285 -11.11 -0.73 -9.80
C ALA A 285 -11.52 -1.79 -10.82
N ARG A 286 -11.19 -3.06 -10.52
CA ARG A 286 -11.29 -4.17 -11.46
C ARG A 286 -11.57 -5.48 -10.73
N ARG A 287 -12.26 -6.40 -11.38
CA ARG A 287 -12.70 -7.68 -10.79
C ARG A 287 -11.53 -8.61 -10.44
N GLU A 288 -10.38 -8.43 -11.08
CA GLU A 288 -9.16 -9.19 -10.83
C GLU A 288 -8.47 -8.77 -9.52
N ASN A 289 -8.74 -7.55 -9.04
CA ASN A 289 -8.24 -7.07 -7.76
C ASN A 289 -9.31 -7.27 -6.67
N THR A 290 -9.46 -8.50 -6.19
CA THR A 290 -10.54 -8.88 -5.25
C THR A 290 -10.03 -9.58 -3.99
N TYR A 291 -8.73 -9.46 -3.75
CA TYR A 291 -8.07 -10.00 -2.56
C TYR A 291 -8.04 -8.96 -1.42
N LEU A 292 -7.24 -9.20 -0.38
CA LEU A 292 -7.21 -8.42 0.86
C LEU A 292 -6.77 -6.95 0.71
N CYS A 293 -5.92 -6.65 -0.27
CA CYS A 293 -5.59 -5.26 -0.63
C CYS A 293 -6.86 -4.50 -1.04
N ASN A 294 -7.68 -5.11 -1.89
CA ASN A 294 -8.96 -4.53 -2.32
C ASN A 294 -9.96 -4.41 -1.16
N GLU A 295 -10.13 -5.45 -0.32
CA GLU A 295 -11.04 -5.34 0.84
C GLU A 295 -10.62 -4.20 1.78
N THR A 296 -9.33 -4.08 2.05
CA THR A 296 -8.79 -3.03 2.92
C THR A 296 -9.04 -1.64 2.34
N HIS A 297 -8.79 -1.47 1.04
CA HIS A 297 -9.09 -0.21 0.37
C HIS A 297 -10.59 0.10 0.35
N PHE A 298 -11.42 -0.91 0.06
CA PHE A 298 -12.87 -0.81 0.02
C PHE A 298 -13.43 -0.33 1.35
N ASN A 299 -13.08 -1.00 2.46
CA ASN A 299 -13.57 -0.62 3.78
C ASN A 299 -13.15 0.81 4.16
N ALA A 300 -11.93 1.19 3.80
CA ALA A 300 -11.41 2.53 4.07
C ALA A 300 -12.09 3.61 3.20
N LEU A 301 -12.43 3.32 1.94
CA LEU A 301 -13.24 4.22 1.09
C LEU A 301 -14.68 4.32 1.59
N ALA A 302 -15.29 3.20 1.95
CA ALA A 302 -16.64 3.14 2.51
C ALA A 302 -16.71 4.00 3.77
N ALA A 303 -15.65 3.93 4.58
CA ALA A 303 -15.52 4.79 5.73
C ALA A 303 -15.59 6.29 5.35
N VAL A 304 -14.82 6.75 4.36
CA VAL A 304 -14.90 8.16 3.92
C VAL A 304 -16.30 8.54 3.43
N HIS A 305 -16.98 7.67 2.67
CA HIS A 305 -18.36 7.91 2.22
C HIS A 305 -19.36 8.08 3.38
N GLU A 306 -19.17 7.35 4.47
CA GLU A 306 -20.04 7.36 5.64
C GLU A 306 -19.67 8.45 6.67
N ALA A 307 -18.58 9.18 6.46
CA ALA A 307 -18.12 10.17 7.43
C ALA A 307 -19.10 11.35 7.54
N ASP A 308 -19.59 11.64 8.75
CA ASP A 308 -20.40 12.84 8.99
C ASP A 308 -19.56 14.12 8.78
N PRO A 309 -20.18 15.25 8.38
CA PRO A 309 -19.53 16.54 8.38
C PRO A 309 -18.93 16.86 9.77
N GLY A 310 -17.60 16.91 9.86
CA GLY A 310 -16.86 17.16 11.10
C GLY A 310 -16.35 15.92 11.83
N GLN A 311 -16.70 14.71 11.38
CA GLN A 311 -15.90 13.52 11.69
C GLN A 311 -14.56 13.62 10.96
N ARG A 312 -13.52 13.05 11.58
CA ARG A 312 -12.18 13.04 11.00
C ARG A 312 -11.97 11.70 10.27
N LEU A 313 -11.04 11.71 9.33
CA LEU A 313 -10.86 10.88 8.13
C LEU A 313 -11.59 11.47 6.93
N GLY A 314 -10.82 12.22 6.11
CA GLY A 314 -11.31 12.81 4.86
C GLY A 314 -10.74 12.16 3.61
N GLU A 315 -9.59 11.49 3.72
CA GLU A 315 -8.87 10.96 2.57
C GLU A 315 -8.33 9.55 2.85
N VAL A 316 -8.36 8.70 1.82
CA VAL A 316 -7.75 7.38 1.84
C VAL A 316 -7.12 7.08 0.49
N TYR A 317 -5.95 6.46 0.53
CA TYR A 317 -5.22 5.99 -0.64
C TYR A 317 -4.79 4.54 -0.45
N PHE A 318 -4.66 3.82 -1.56
CA PHE A 318 -4.03 2.50 -1.59
C PHE A 318 -2.92 2.50 -2.64
N LEU A 319 -1.72 2.14 -2.20
CA LEU A 319 -0.52 2.07 -3.01
C LEU A 319 -0.02 0.63 -3.10
N HIS A 320 -0.09 0.08 -4.30
CA HIS A 320 0.58 -1.17 -4.64
C HIS A 320 2.06 -0.90 -4.96
N ILE A 321 2.93 -1.68 -4.32
CA ILE A 321 4.39 -1.61 -4.47
C ILE A 321 4.94 -2.94 -5.00
N PRO A 322 6.04 -2.94 -5.76
CA PRO A 322 6.69 -4.16 -6.19
C PRO A 322 7.53 -4.77 -5.06
N TYR A 323 8.12 -5.94 -5.32
CA TYR A 323 9.25 -6.39 -4.51
C TYR A 323 10.45 -5.44 -4.66
N ALA A 324 11.22 -5.29 -3.58
CA ALA A 324 12.48 -4.57 -3.63
C ALA A 324 13.48 -5.30 -4.56
N GLU A 325 13.99 -4.61 -5.57
CA GLU A 325 14.97 -5.18 -6.49
C GLU A 325 16.24 -5.56 -5.71
N GLN A 326 16.61 -6.85 -5.74
CA GLN A 326 17.77 -7.38 -5.01
C GLN A 326 17.74 -7.08 -3.50
N GLY A 327 16.56 -6.81 -2.92
CA GLY A 327 16.41 -6.42 -1.51
C GLY A 327 16.76 -4.97 -1.21
N ASP A 328 16.87 -4.09 -2.20
CA ASP A 328 17.07 -2.65 -2.00
C ASP A 328 15.78 -1.97 -1.51
N TYR A 329 15.54 -2.06 -0.20
CA TYR A 329 14.42 -1.42 0.46
C TYR A 329 14.59 0.11 0.58
N ASP A 330 15.81 0.63 0.48
CA ASP A 330 16.06 2.07 0.60
C ASP A 330 15.57 2.84 -0.61
N SER A 331 15.81 2.32 -1.82
CA SER A 331 15.29 2.89 -3.06
C SER A 331 13.76 2.80 -3.11
N LEU A 332 13.19 1.64 -2.74
CA LEU A 332 11.74 1.49 -2.68
C LEU A 332 11.10 2.43 -1.66
N ALA A 333 11.70 2.57 -0.47
CA ALA A 333 11.26 3.51 0.55
C ALA A 333 11.32 4.97 0.07
N ALA A 334 12.32 5.33 -0.74
CA ALA A 334 12.41 6.67 -1.32
C ALA A 334 11.24 6.94 -2.28
N GLY A 335 10.95 6.03 -3.20
CA GLY A 335 9.82 6.16 -4.13
C GLY A 335 8.48 6.23 -3.41
N VAL A 336 8.26 5.33 -2.45
CA VAL A 336 7.02 5.32 -1.65
C VAL A 336 6.87 6.60 -0.82
N ALA A 337 7.95 7.11 -0.21
CA ALA A 337 7.90 8.36 0.54
C ALA A 337 7.52 9.56 -0.35
N GLU A 338 8.09 9.68 -1.55
CA GLU A 338 7.76 10.76 -2.49
C GLU A 338 6.30 10.71 -2.94
N VAL A 339 5.75 9.51 -3.16
CA VAL A 339 4.32 9.32 -3.47
C VAL A 339 3.45 9.75 -2.29
N VAL A 340 3.74 9.26 -1.08
CA VAL A 340 2.98 9.61 0.13
C VAL A 340 2.99 11.12 0.34
N LEU A 341 4.16 11.76 0.29
CA LEU A 341 4.28 13.21 0.45
C LEU A 341 3.55 13.95 -0.67
N GLY A 342 3.54 13.41 -1.89
CA GLY A 342 2.76 13.94 -3.02
C GLY A 342 1.27 13.93 -2.76
N LEU A 343 0.72 12.81 -2.29
CA LEU A 343 -0.71 12.67 -1.98
C LEU A 343 -1.17 13.65 -0.90
N LEU A 344 -0.31 13.92 0.09
CA LEU A 344 -0.62 14.82 1.20
C LEU A 344 -0.49 16.31 0.85
N SER A 345 0.19 16.62 -0.26
CA SER A 345 0.43 18.00 -0.67
C SER A 345 -0.81 18.55 -1.34
N GLN A 346 -1.41 19.60 -0.77
CA GLN A 346 -2.61 20.20 -1.34
C GLN A 346 -2.31 20.82 -2.71
N PRO A 347 -3.09 20.56 -3.76
CA PRO A 347 -2.99 21.35 -4.98
C PRO A 347 -3.33 22.81 -4.63
N GLU A 348 -2.45 23.75 -4.96
CA GLU A 348 -2.59 25.18 -4.63
C GLU A 348 -3.90 25.82 -5.15
N SER A 349 -4.67 25.11 -5.97
CA SER A 349 -5.84 25.61 -6.69
C SER A 349 -7.14 25.74 -5.88
N GLY A 350 -7.14 25.44 -4.57
CA GLY A 350 -8.39 25.39 -3.77
C GLY A 350 -8.66 26.53 -2.76
N ARG A 351 -7.65 27.30 -2.33
CA ARG A 351 -7.83 28.24 -1.18
C ARG A 351 -8.04 29.71 -1.52
N GLY A 352 -8.09 30.09 -2.79
CA GLY A 352 -8.17 31.51 -3.18
C GLY A 352 -9.15 31.77 -4.33
N GLY A 353 -10.46 31.76 -4.06
CA GLY A 353 -11.42 32.12 -5.10
C GLY A 353 -12.89 32.02 -4.70
N GLY A 354 -13.26 32.43 -3.49
CA GLY A 354 -14.66 32.77 -3.25
C GLY A 354 -15.10 33.82 -4.29
N PRO A 355 -16.32 33.74 -4.84
CA PRO A 355 -16.77 34.71 -5.84
C PRO A 355 -16.80 36.09 -5.18
N ALA A 356 -15.80 36.91 -5.46
CA ALA A 356 -15.88 38.35 -5.24
C ALA A 356 -17.12 38.83 -6.01
N GLY A 357 -18.10 39.32 -5.25
CA GLY A 357 -19.37 39.77 -5.79
C GLY A 357 -19.18 40.74 -6.94
N ALA A 358 -19.52 40.30 -8.14
CA ALA A 358 -19.93 41.21 -9.19
C ALA A 358 -21.35 41.67 -8.86
N ALA A 359 -21.44 42.79 -8.16
CA ALA A 359 -22.64 43.59 -8.07
C ALA A 359 -23.15 43.86 -9.49
N ILE A 360 -24.29 43.26 -9.85
CA ILE A 360 -25.08 43.72 -10.99
C ILE A 360 -25.86 44.95 -10.50
N ALA A 361 -25.25 46.11 -10.69
CA ALA A 361 -25.95 47.38 -10.67
C ALA A 361 -26.37 47.75 -12.10
N GLY A 362 -27.69 47.80 -12.32
CA GLY A 362 -28.37 48.77 -13.20
C GLY A 362 -28.26 48.60 -14.72
N SER A 363 -29.39 48.31 -15.37
CA SER A 363 -30.07 49.27 -16.25
C SER A 363 -31.36 48.66 -16.82
N LEU A 364 -32.51 49.07 -16.28
CA LEU A 364 -33.73 49.38 -17.02
C LEU A 364 -34.49 50.49 -16.29
#